data_AF-A0AA35G9A8-F1
#
_entry.id   AF-A0AA35G9A8-F1
#
_cell.length_a   1.000
_cell.length_b   1.000
_cell.length_c   1.000
_cell.angle_alpha   90.00
_cell.angle_beta   90.00
_cell.angle_gamma   90.00
#
_symmetry.space_group_name_H-M   'P 1'
#
loop_
_entity.id
_entity.type
_entity.pdbx_description
1 polymer ?
#
loop_
_entity_poly.entity_id
_entity_poly.type
_entity_poly.pdbx_seq_one_letter_code
_entity_poly.pdbx_strand_id
1 'polypeptide(L)'
;MTLEEHLQHLADLVTANRAVNWELDDQAAEMVREFGREVIGKIAEVCQCSRQRVRDLIAVSVTFPEDQRHPDVPWSVYLAAVRAAKRLEMPPQEVLELAMREELSAARVRRLGTKEPYVLRSTCGRCAARVVVETDASRGHMPVICPLCADDGERVVLGYVGPEPVPEEVRPC
;
A
#
# COMPACT_ATOMS: atom_id res chain seq x y z
N MET A 1 33.87 -10.81 0.05
CA MET A 1 34.37 -9.50 -0.43
C MET A 1 34.53 -8.58 0.75
N THR A 2 35.35 -7.53 0.65
CA THR A 2 35.35 -6.45 1.65
C THR A 2 34.10 -5.59 1.49
N LEU A 3 33.76 -4.80 2.52
CA LEU A 3 32.64 -3.85 2.44
C LEU A 3 32.81 -2.86 1.27
N GLU A 4 34.03 -2.42 1.01
CA GLU A 4 34.35 -1.49 -0.07
C GLU A 4 34.13 -2.13 -1.44
N GLU A 5 34.51 -3.41 -1.61
CA GLU A 5 34.23 -4.17 -2.84
C GLU A 5 32.73 -4.33 -3.08
N HIS A 6 31.94 -4.62 -2.03
CA HIS A 6 30.47 -4.69 -2.16
C HIS A 6 29.85 -3.35 -2.54
N LEU A 7 30.30 -2.24 -1.93
CA LEU A 7 29.79 -0.90 -2.24
C LEU A 7 30.14 -0.49 -3.67
N GLN A 8 31.34 -0.84 -4.16
CA GLN A 8 31.72 -0.60 -5.54
C GLN A 8 30.85 -1.39 -6.52
N HIS A 9 30.65 -2.69 -6.26
CA HIS A 9 29.78 -3.52 -7.10
C HIS A 9 28.34 -2.99 -7.14
N LEU A 10 27.81 -2.56 -5.99
CA LEU A 10 26.49 -1.94 -5.90
C LEU A 10 26.40 -0.64 -6.73
N ALA A 11 27.45 0.20 -6.70
CA ALA A 11 27.52 1.42 -7.51
C ALA A 11 27.48 1.11 -9.02
N ASP A 12 28.15 0.03 -9.43
CA ASP A 12 28.15 -0.42 -10.82
C ASP A 12 26.76 -0.89 -11.25
N LEU A 13 26.06 -1.67 -10.40
CA LEU A 13 24.67 -2.11 -10.64
C LEU A 13 23.70 -0.93 -10.78
N VAL A 14 23.84 0.10 -9.94
CA VAL A 14 23.03 1.33 -10.01
C VAL A 14 23.28 2.08 -11.32
N THR A 15 24.53 2.14 -11.76
CA THR A 15 24.94 2.85 -12.98
C THR A 15 24.44 2.15 -14.25
N ALA A 16 24.34 0.82 -14.24
CA ALA A 16 23.88 0.00 -15.36
C ALA A 16 22.37 0.13 -15.68
N ASN A 17 21.59 0.76 -14.80
CA ASN A 17 20.16 1.03 -14.82
C ASN A 17 19.31 0.50 -16.03
N ARG A 18 18.52 -0.58 -15.80
CA ARG A 18 17.09 -0.69 -16.20
C ARG A 18 16.33 -1.97 -15.78
N ALA A 19 16.97 -3.01 -15.25
CA ALA A 19 16.26 -4.26 -14.84
C ALA A 19 16.71 -4.84 -13.48
N VAL A 20 17.40 -4.03 -12.66
CA VAL A 20 18.34 -4.53 -11.64
C VAL A 20 17.76 -4.59 -10.22
N ASN A 21 16.45 -4.40 -10.03
CA ASN A 21 15.90 -4.34 -8.67
C ASN A 21 16.19 -5.63 -7.90
N TRP A 22 16.09 -6.80 -8.53
CA TRP A 22 16.36 -8.07 -7.86
C TRP A 22 17.83 -8.22 -7.45
N GLU A 23 18.77 -7.92 -8.34
CA GLU A 23 20.21 -7.98 -8.02
C GLU A 23 20.59 -6.94 -6.96
N LEU A 24 20.01 -5.74 -7.02
CA LEU A 24 20.17 -4.71 -5.99
C LEU A 24 19.58 -5.14 -4.64
N ASP A 25 18.42 -5.80 -4.64
CA ASP A 25 17.79 -6.31 -3.44
C ASP A 25 18.66 -7.38 -2.77
N ASP A 26 19.10 -8.36 -3.56
CA ASP A 26 19.92 -9.48 -3.09
C ASP A 26 21.27 -8.99 -2.58
N GLN A 27 21.92 -8.09 -3.32
CA GLN A 27 23.19 -7.51 -2.91
C GLN A 27 23.05 -6.71 -1.62
N ALA A 28 21.97 -5.93 -1.47
CA ALA A 28 21.70 -5.19 -0.24
C ALA A 28 21.39 -6.14 0.94
N ALA A 29 20.64 -7.22 0.70
CA ALA A 29 20.32 -8.21 1.73
C ALA A 29 21.57 -8.99 2.18
N GLU A 30 22.45 -9.36 1.25
CA GLU A 30 23.74 -10.00 1.52
C GLU A 30 24.65 -9.09 2.36
N MET A 31 24.82 -7.83 1.95
CA MET A 31 25.64 -6.87 2.71
C MET A 31 25.14 -6.70 4.14
N VAL A 32 23.83 -6.66 4.37
CA VAL A 32 23.28 -6.56 5.73
C VAL A 32 23.45 -7.86 6.51
N ARG A 33 23.45 -9.03 5.85
CA ARG A 33 23.74 -10.33 6.47
C ARG A 33 25.19 -10.42 6.92
N GLU A 34 26.13 -9.93 6.12
CA GLU A 34 27.57 -10.00 6.40
C GLU A 34 28.05 -8.91 7.36
N PHE A 35 27.63 -7.66 7.15
CA PHE A 35 28.17 -6.49 7.85
C PHE A 35 27.18 -5.86 8.85
N GLY A 36 25.99 -6.44 9.01
CA GLY A 36 24.97 -5.95 9.94
C GLY A 36 24.17 -4.75 9.43
N ARG A 37 23.22 -4.27 10.24
CA ARG A 37 22.25 -3.22 9.83
C ARG A 37 22.84 -1.82 9.72
N GLU A 38 24.03 -1.59 10.26
CA GLU A 38 24.75 -0.32 10.17
C GLU A 38 25.13 0.07 8.73
N VAL A 39 25.29 -0.91 7.84
CA VAL A 39 25.66 -0.68 6.43
C VAL A 39 24.56 -0.03 5.60
N ILE A 40 23.29 -0.04 6.06
CA ILE A 40 22.14 0.54 5.34
C ILE A 40 22.36 2.01 4.99
N GLY A 41 23.04 2.77 5.85
CA GLY A 41 23.38 4.17 5.59
C GLY A 41 24.31 4.32 4.38
N LYS A 42 25.36 3.51 4.33
CA LYS A 42 26.36 3.51 3.24
C LYS A 42 25.76 3.07 1.91
N ILE A 43 24.92 2.02 1.94
CA ILE A 43 24.17 1.56 0.75
C ILE A 43 23.28 2.69 0.22
N ALA A 44 22.57 3.39 1.09
CA ALA A 44 21.69 4.49 0.70
C ALA A 44 22.46 5.66 0.07
N GLU A 45 23.65 5.98 0.59
CA GLU A 45 24.55 7.01 0.04
C GLU A 45 25.04 6.62 -1.36
N VAL A 46 25.52 5.39 -1.55
CA VAL A 46 25.99 4.90 -2.86
C VAL A 46 24.86 4.88 -3.88
N CYS A 47 23.69 4.36 -3.51
CA CYS A 47 22.51 4.32 -4.38
C CYS A 47 21.81 5.68 -4.54
N GLN A 48 22.29 6.74 -3.87
CA GLN A 48 21.68 8.07 -3.84
C GLN A 48 20.16 8.03 -3.54
N CYS A 49 19.76 7.18 -2.60
CA CYS A 49 18.35 6.97 -2.27
C CYS A 49 18.10 7.05 -0.76
N SER A 50 16.83 6.96 -0.36
CA SER A 50 16.50 6.98 1.06
C SER A 50 16.88 5.65 1.73
N ARG A 51 17.24 5.69 3.02
CA ARG A 51 17.42 4.47 3.83
C ARG A 51 16.17 3.59 3.83
N GLN A 52 14.98 4.19 3.67
CA GLN A 52 13.73 3.44 3.58
C GLN A 52 13.66 2.63 2.28
N ARG A 53 14.12 3.19 1.16
CA ARG A 53 14.21 2.44 -0.11
C ARG A 53 15.09 1.21 0.06
N VAL A 54 16.26 1.34 0.67
CA VAL A 54 17.16 0.19 0.96
C VAL A 54 16.47 -0.86 1.83
N ARG A 55 15.75 -0.45 2.87
CA ARG A 55 14.97 -1.39 3.70
C ARG A 55 13.89 -2.11 2.91
N ASP A 56 13.24 -1.43 1.98
CA ASP A 56 12.24 -2.03 1.11
C ASP A 56 12.87 -3.09 0.18
N LEU A 57 14.06 -2.80 -0.40
CA LEU A 57 14.83 -3.76 -1.21
C LEU A 57 15.13 -5.04 -0.42
N ILE A 58 15.75 -4.88 0.76
CA ILE A 58 16.10 -6.00 1.64
C ILE A 58 14.86 -6.79 2.05
N ALA A 59 13.77 -6.11 2.42
CA ALA A 59 12.55 -6.77 2.85
C ALA A 59 11.96 -7.64 1.73
N VAL A 60 12.00 -7.18 0.48
CA VAL A 60 11.51 -7.94 -0.67
C VAL A 60 12.39 -9.15 -0.96
N SER A 61 13.72 -8.99 -1.05
CA SER A 61 14.64 -10.13 -1.30
C SER A 61 14.56 -11.20 -0.21
N VAL A 62 14.52 -10.81 1.07
CA VAL A 62 14.41 -11.76 2.19
C VAL A 62 13.07 -12.48 2.21
N THR A 63 11.99 -11.81 1.82
CA THR A 63 10.64 -12.40 1.83
C THR A 63 10.43 -13.36 0.66
N PHE A 64 10.97 -13.02 -0.51
CA PHE A 64 10.79 -13.76 -1.76
C PHE A 64 12.14 -14.23 -2.28
N PRO A 65 12.57 -15.46 -1.93
CA PRO A 65 13.78 -16.06 -2.49
C PRO A 65 13.65 -16.26 -4.00
N GLU A 66 14.78 -16.47 -4.68
CA GLU A 66 14.88 -16.45 -6.15
C GLU A 66 13.89 -17.41 -6.85
N ASP A 67 13.65 -18.59 -6.26
CA ASP A 67 12.73 -19.61 -6.76
C ASP A 67 11.24 -19.22 -6.65
N GLN A 68 10.91 -18.19 -5.86
CA GLN A 68 9.55 -17.68 -5.66
C GLN A 68 9.29 -16.38 -6.45
N ARG A 69 10.23 -15.95 -7.30
CA ARG A 69 10.11 -14.73 -8.09
C ARG A 69 9.54 -15.03 -9.47
N HIS A 70 8.62 -14.18 -9.88
CA HIS A 70 7.95 -14.22 -11.17
C HIS A 70 8.46 -13.03 -11.98
N PRO A 71 9.20 -13.26 -13.06
CA PRO A 71 9.81 -12.16 -13.85
C PRO A 71 8.76 -11.25 -14.47
N ASP A 72 7.56 -11.78 -14.73
CA ASP A 72 6.44 -11.04 -15.32
C ASP A 72 5.70 -10.15 -14.31
N VAL A 73 5.94 -10.33 -13.00
CA VAL A 73 5.28 -9.57 -11.94
C VAL A 73 6.14 -8.35 -11.58
N PRO A 74 5.60 -7.12 -11.69
CA PRO A 74 6.37 -5.93 -11.35
C PRO A 74 6.83 -5.96 -9.89
N TRP A 75 8.09 -5.60 -9.64
CA TRP A 75 8.68 -5.49 -8.30
C TRP A 75 7.81 -4.69 -7.30
N SER A 76 7.10 -3.67 -7.78
CA SER A 76 6.22 -2.84 -6.96
C SER A 76 5.04 -3.61 -6.35
N VAL A 77 4.62 -4.71 -6.96
CA VAL A 77 3.57 -5.63 -6.46
C VAL A 77 4.12 -6.47 -5.31
N TYR A 78 5.35 -6.97 -5.41
CA TYR A 78 6.05 -7.66 -4.31
C TYR A 78 6.12 -6.79 -3.06
N LEU A 79 6.61 -5.55 -3.19
CA LEU A 79 6.65 -4.62 -2.07
C LEU A 79 5.26 -4.35 -1.49
N ALA A 80 4.24 -4.23 -2.35
CA ALA A 80 2.86 -4.04 -1.90
C ALA A 80 2.36 -5.26 -1.09
N ALA A 81 2.69 -6.48 -1.53
CA ALA A 81 2.35 -7.72 -0.85
C ALA A 81 3.01 -7.82 0.52
N VAL A 82 4.33 -7.56 0.65
CA VAL A 82 5.03 -7.51 1.95
C VAL A 82 4.32 -6.56 2.92
N ARG A 83 3.96 -5.37 2.44
CA ARG A 83 3.30 -4.35 3.27
C ARG A 83 1.86 -4.70 3.62
N ALA A 84 1.16 -5.43 2.76
CA ALA A 84 -0.24 -5.82 2.95
C ALA A 84 -0.38 -7.04 3.85
N ALA A 85 0.57 -7.98 3.79
CA ALA A 85 0.63 -9.19 4.63
C ALA A 85 0.32 -8.92 6.11
N LYS A 86 1.00 -7.93 6.70
CA LYS A 86 0.78 -7.56 8.11
C LYS A 86 -0.63 -7.03 8.40
N ARG A 87 -1.27 -6.32 7.46
CA ARG A 87 -2.65 -5.81 7.63
C ARG A 87 -3.69 -6.90 7.45
N LEU A 88 -3.40 -7.88 6.60
CA LEU A 88 -4.30 -8.97 6.27
C LEU A 88 -4.12 -10.19 7.19
N GLU A 89 -3.07 -10.19 8.02
CA GLU A 89 -2.68 -11.35 8.83
C GLU A 89 -2.44 -12.60 7.95
N MET A 90 -1.92 -12.39 6.74
CA MET A 90 -1.64 -13.43 5.74
C MET A 90 -0.14 -13.50 5.43
N PRO A 91 0.40 -14.67 5.06
CA PRO A 91 1.74 -14.78 4.49
C PRO A 91 1.91 -13.89 3.24
N PRO A 92 3.04 -13.18 3.07
CA PRO A 92 3.28 -12.35 1.88
C PRO A 92 3.15 -13.10 0.55
N GLN A 93 3.50 -14.39 0.52
CA GLN A 93 3.35 -15.28 -0.62
C GLN A 93 1.88 -15.42 -1.04
N GLU A 94 1.00 -15.71 -0.09
CA GLU A 94 -0.44 -15.84 -0.37
C GLU A 94 -1.06 -14.52 -0.85
N VAL A 95 -0.56 -13.39 -0.34
CA VAL A 95 -1.00 -12.06 -0.81
C VAL A 95 -0.52 -11.79 -2.24
N LEU A 96 0.68 -12.23 -2.60
CA LEU A 96 1.21 -12.13 -3.96
C LEU A 96 0.43 -13.03 -4.93
N GLU A 97 0.18 -14.28 -4.54
CA GLU A 97 -0.64 -15.22 -5.34
C GLU A 97 -2.05 -14.68 -5.56
N LEU A 98 -2.67 -14.10 -4.54
CA LEU A 98 -3.95 -13.41 -4.67
C LEU A 98 -3.85 -12.24 -5.67
N ALA A 99 -2.79 -11.42 -5.58
CA ALA A 99 -2.59 -10.31 -6.49
C ALA A 99 -2.41 -10.78 -7.95
N MET A 100 -1.72 -11.88 -8.18
CA MET A 100 -1.54 -12.46 -9.51
C MET A 100 -2.84 -13.07 -10.05
N ARG A 101 -3.55 -13.85 -9.22
CA ARG A 101 -4.80 -14.51 -9.61
C ARG A 101 -5.90 -13.50 -9.98
N GLU A 102 -5.99 -12.39 -9.24
CA GLU A 102 -7.00 -11.36 -9.42
C GLU A 102 -6.48 -10.16 -10.26
N GLU A 103 -5.30 -10.29 -10.87
CA GLU A 103 -4.63 -9.24 -11.68
C GLU A 103 -4.57 -7.86 -10.99
N LEU A 104 -4.32 -7.84 -9.67
CA LEU A 104 -4.30 -6.62 -8.88
C LEU A 104 -3.03 -5.80 -9.14
N SER A 105 -3.22 -4.52 -9.44
CA SER A 105 -2.12 -3.57 -9.46
C SER A 105 -1.53 -3.36 -8.05
N ALA A 106 -0.28 -2.92 -7.96
CA ALA A 106 0.36 -2.59 -6.68
C ALA A 106 -0.46 -1.57 -5.85
N ALA A 107 -1.16 -0.65 -6.52
CA ALA A 107 -2.06 0.29 -5.87
C ALA A 107 -3.27 -0.39 -5.21
N ARG A 108 -3.86 -1.39 -5.89
CA ARG A 108 -4.96 -2.21 -5.33
C ARG A 108 -4.48 -3.08 -4.18
N VAL A 109 -3.34 -3.76 -4.32
CA VAL A 109 -2.74 -4.58 -3.25
C VAL A 109 -2.49 -3.76 -1.98
N ARG A 110 -1.98 -2.52 -2.12
CA ARG A 110 -1.78 -1.62 -0.97
C ARG A 110 -3.07 -1.27 -0.23
N ARG A 111 -4.22 -1.34 -0.89
CA ARG A 111 -5.53 -1.07 -0.28
C ARG A 111 -6.16 -2.31 0.34
N LEU A 112 -5.63 -3.50 0.10
CA LEU A 112 -6.12 -4.70 0.78
C LEU A 112 -5.95 -4.55 2.30
N GLY A 113 -7.00 -4.93 3.02
CA GLY A 113 -7.09 -4.81 4.48
C GLY A 113 -7.15 -3.36 4.98
N THR A 114 -7.21 -2.36 4.08
CA THR A 114 -7.52 -0.98 4.46
C THR A 114 -9.02 -0.77 4.33
N LYS A 115 -9.61 -0.14 5.35
CA LYS A 115 -10.98 0.34 5.24
C LYS A 115 -10.96 1.55 4.31
N GLU A 116 -11.50 1.43 3.10
CA GLU A 116 -11.63 2.61 2.23
C GLU A 116 -12.60 3.60 2.91
N PRO A 117 -12.18 4.87 3.13
CA PRO A 117 -13.10 5.85 3.64
C PRO A 117 -14.17 6.11 2.59
N TYR A 118 -15.42 6.03 3.00
CA TYR A 118 -16.53 6.59 2.26
C TYR A 118 -16.42 8.11 2.31
N VAL A 119 -16.45 8.75 1.13
CA VAL A 119 -16.38 10.21 1.02
C VAL A 119 -17.68 10.74 0.38
N LEU A 120 -18.50 11.42 1.17
CA LEU A 120 -19.64 12.19 0.66
C LEU A 120 -19.19 13.61 0.35
N ARG A 121 -19.43 14.09 -0.87
CA ARG A 121 -19.26 15.50 -1.25
C ARG A 121 -20.61 16.03 -1.70
N SER A 122 -21.17 16.98 -0.95
CA SER A 122 -22.48 17.54 -1.24
C SER A 122 -22.49 19.04 -0.97
N THR A 123 -23.38 19.75 -1.66
CA THR A 123 -23.63 21.18 -1.44
C THR A 123 -25.05 21.31 -0.89
N CYS A 124 -25.18 21.98 0.26
CA CYS A 124 -26.49 22.20 0.88
C CYS A 124 -27.36 23.09 -0.02
N GLY A 125 -28.53 22.60 -0.42
CA GLY A 125 -29.47 23.38 -1.24
C GLY A 125 -30.09 24.59 -0.53
N ARG A 126 -29.99 24.67 0.81
CA ARG A 126 -30.54 25.77 1.61
C ARG A 126 -29.50 26.87 1.88
N CYS A 127 -28.39 26.51 2.51
CA CYS A 127 -27.38 27.50 2.93
C CYS A 127 -26.18 27.59 1.97
N ALA A 128 -26.21 26.86 0.84
CA ALA A 128 -25.14 26.79 -0.16
C ALA A 128 -23.77 26.31 0.35
N ALA A 129 -23.69 25.84 1.59
CA ALA A 129 -22.44 25.34 2.16
C ALA A 129 -21.99 24.05 1.48
N ARG A 130 -20.70 23.98 1.17
CA ARG A 130 -20.05 22.74 0.70
C ARG A 130 -19.64 21.91 1.90
N VAL A 131 -20.11 20.68 1.94
CA VAL A 131 -19.83 19.73 3.03
C VAL A 131 -19.12 18.51 2.45
N VAL A 132 -17.99 18.18 3.04
CA VAL A 132 -17.24 16.95 2.75
C VAL A 132 -17.26 16.11 4.03
N VAL A 133 -17.80 14.91 3.93
CA VAL A 133 -17.80 13.94 5.04
C VAL A 133 -16.96 12.74 4.64
N GLU A 134 -15.92 12.50 5.42
CA GLU A 134 -15.09 11.30 5.31
C GLU A 134 -15.44 10.39 6.49
N THR A 135 -15.86 9.16 6.19
CA THR A 135 -16.23 8.21 7.22
C THR A 135 -15.86 6.79 6.83
N ASP A 136 -15.85 5.87 7.80
CA ASP A 136 -15.64 4.45 7.52
C ASP A 136 -16.87 3.90 6.75
N ALA A 137 -16.65 3.27 5.60
CA ALA A 137 -17.72 2.63 4.84
C ALA A 137 -18.50 1.59 5.66
N SER A 138 -17.91 1.06 6.75
CA SER A 138 -18.55 0.12 7.65
C SER A 138 -19.55 0.74 8.64
N ARG A 139 -19.72 2.07 8.68
CA ARG A 139 -20.63 2.73 9.64
C ARG A 139 -22.14 2.60 9.34
N GLY A 140 -22.50 1.91 8.26
CA GLY A 140 -23.90 1.67 7.87
C GLY A 140 -24.59 2.90 7.26
N HIS A 141 -25.77 2.67 6.67
CA HIS A 141 -26.54 3.67 5.92
C HIS A 141 -27.08 4.80 6.83
N MET A 142 -26.28 5.83 7.09
CA MET A 142 -26.66 6.95 7.97
C MET A 142 -26.85 8.26 7.20
N PRO A 143 -27.87 9.07 7.52
CA PRO A 143 -28.07 10.37 6.90
C PRO A 143 -26.99 11.37 7.35
N VAL A 144 -26.40 12.06 6.39
CA VAL A 144 -25.50 13.20 6.66
C VAL A 144 -26.32 14.47 6.71
N ILE A 145 -26.33 15.15 7.86
CA ILE A 145 -27.05 16.41 8.07
C ILE A 145 -26.11 17.59 7.80
N CYS A 146 -26.61 18.65 7.15
CA CYS A 146 -25.87 19.89 7.02
C CYS A 146 -25.62 20.52 8.40
N PRO A 147 -24.35 20.69 8.83
CA PRO A 147 -24.04 21.18 10.17
C PRO A 147 -24.53 22.61 10.38
N LEU A 148 -24.41 23.48 9.36
CA LEU A 148 -24.85 24.87 9.47
C LEU A 148 -26.37 24.99 9.61
N CYS A 149 -27.14 24.18 8.87
CA CYS A 149 -28.59 24.19 9.05
C CYS A 149 -29.00 23.56 10.38
N ALA A 150 -28.28 22.54 10.86
CA ALA A 150 -28.56 21.93 12.16
C ALA A 150 -28.38 22.92 13.32
N ASP A 151 -27.36 23.79 13.25
CA ASP A 151 -27.13 24.86 14.23
C ASP A 151 -28.28 25.89 14.26
N ASP A 152 -28.93 26.13 13.11
CA ASP A 152 -30.13 26.97 12.97
C ASP A 152 -31.44 26.24 13.38
N GLY A 153 -31.35 25.02 13.92
CA GLY A 153 -32.50 24.21 14.33
C GLY A 153 -33.16 23.42 13.19
N GLU A 154 -32.50 23.31 12.04
CA GLU A 154 -33.09 22.79 10.80
C GLU A 154 -32.41 21.50 10.33
N ARG A 155 -33.21 20.53 9.88
CA ARG A 155 -32.68 19.21 9.49
C ARG A 155 -32.63 19.03 7.98
N VAL A 156 -31.55 19.51 7.35
CA VAL A 156 -31.30 19.33 5.91
C VAL A 156 -30.39 18.12 5.68
N VAL A 157 -30.90 17.08 5.01
CA VAL A 157 -30.14 15.88 4.64
C VAL A 157 -29.36 16.12 3.35
N LEU A 158 -28.06 15.86 3.37
CA LEU A 158 -27.13 16.08 2.25
C LEU A 158 -26.86 14.82 1.43
N GLY A 159 -27.21 13.66 1.97
CA GLY A 159 -26.95 12.33 1.42
C GLY A 159 -26.85 11.30 2.52
N TYR A 160 -26.49 10.07 2.16
CA TYR A 160 -26.30 8.96 3.09
C TYR A 160 -24.88 8.40 2.94
N VAL A 161 -24.27 8.03 4.05
CA VAL A 161 -22.98 7.32 4.09
C VAL A 161 -23.23 5.82 4.14
N GLY A 162 -22.46 5.02 3.40
CA GLY A 162 -22.58 3.56 3.37
C GLY A 162 -23.53 3.01 2.29
N PRO A 163 -23.45 1.70 1.97
CA PRO A 163 -24.31 1.06 0.98
C PRO A 163 -25.79 1.17 1.39
N GLU A 164 -26.70 1.30 0.42
CA GLU A 164 -28.13 1.20 0.69
C GLU A 164 -28.45 -0.15 1.35
N PRO A 165 -29.31 -0.18 2.37
CA PRO A 165 -29.75 -1.44 2.94
C PRO A 165 -30.46 -2.25 1.84
N VAL A 166 -29.99 -3.49 1.61
CA VAL A 166 -30.69 -4.42 0.70
C VAL A 166 -32.07 -4.67 1.29
N PRO A 167 -33.17 -4.43 0.52
CA PRO A 167 -34.52 -4.70 0.99
C PRO A 167 -34.64 -6.13 1.50
N GLU A 168 -35.30 -6.31 2.64
CA GLU A 168 -35.43 -7.60 3.33
C GLU A 168 -36.13 -8.67 2.47
N GLU A 169 -36.85 -8.25 1.43
CA GLU A 169 -37.58 -9.09 0.46
C GLU A 169 -36.69 -9.86 -0.52
N VAL A 170 -35.37 -9.63 -0.55
CA VAL A 170 -34.43 -10.27 -1.50
C VAL A 170 -33.47 -11.26 -0.81
N ARG A 171 -33.79 -11.74 0.40
CA ARG A 171 -33.03 -12.84 1.01
C ARG A 171 -33.57 -14.18 0.49
N PRO A 172 -32.87 -14.91 -0.40
CA PRO A 172 -33.25 -16.28 -0.69
C PRO A 172 -33.12 -17.09 0.60
N CYS A 173 -34.15 -17.88 0.90
CA CYS A 173 -34.21 -18.82 2.02
C CYS A 173 -33.02 -19.78 2.04
#